data_AF-A0A9C9XRT0-F1
#
_entry.id   AF-A0A9C9XRT0-F1
#
_cell.length_a   1.000
_cell.length_b   1.000
_cell.length_c   1.000
_cell.angle_alpha   90.00
_cell.angle_beta   90.00
_cell.angle_gamma   90.00
#
_symmetry.space_group_name_H-M   'P 1'
#
loop_
_entity.id
_entity.type
_entity.pdbx_description
1 polymer ?
#
loop_
_entity_poly.entity_id
_entity_poly.type
_entity_poly.pdbx_seq_one_letter_code
_entity_poly.pdbx_strand_id
1 'polypeptide(L)'
;MARHINPSNTTNKTIDAIDRKRERERRYMLSRARDNAEELATRLVQRLLDEHIIETQSDQAIREAMANQLRSMIDMEEFDMQFKIAPIRTLTQDPNLISLYITQYIIEDLIEHPKIQDVFGDDLDVYRAVDSVLSRIRPR
;
A
#
# COMPACT_ATOMS: atom_id res chain seq x y z
N MET A 1 13.46 16.77 -46.24
CA MET A 1 14.07 17.01 -44.92
C MET A 1 13.57 15.96 -43.94
N ALA A 2 14.33 14.90 -43.73
CA ALA A 2 13.95 13.86 -42.76
C ALA A 2 14.10 14.44 -41.35
N ARG A 3 12.98 14.52 -40.62
CA ARG A 3 12.96 14.94 -39.22
C ARG A 3 13.64 13.84 -38.41
N HIS A 4 14.90 14.07 -38.07
CA HIS A 4 15.67 13.23 -37.15
C HIS A 4 14.98 13.30 -35.77
N ILE A 5 14.09 12.35 -35.48
CA ILE A 5 13.48 12.21 -34.16
C ILE A 5 14.59 11.65 -33.27
N ASN A 6 15.22 12.52 -32.48
CA ASN A 6 16.22 12.10 -31.51
C ASN A 6 15.51 11.25 -30.43
N PRO A 7 15.79 9.94 -30.32
CA PRO A 7 15.03 9.05 -29.43
C PRO A 7 15.21 9.45 -27.96
N SER A 8 16.38 9.98 -27.60
CA SER A 8 16.75 10.38 -26.23
C SER A 8 15.79 11.41 -25.61
N ASN A 9 15.39 12.44 -26.36
CA ASN A 9 14.55 13.51 -25.83
C ASN A 9 13.09 13.10 -25.66
N THR A 10 12.61 12.13 -26.44
CA THR A 10 11.23 11.62 -26.35
C THR A 10 11.10 10.59 -25.24
N THR A 11 12.11 9.73 -25.07
CA THR A 11 12.20 8.76 -23.96
C THR A 11 12.28 9.46 -22.61
N ASN A 12 13.13 10.49 -22.46
CA ASN A 12 13.24 11.25 -21.20
C ASN A 12 11.92 11.93 -20.81
N LYS A 13 11.21 12.56 -21.76
CA LYS A 13 9.89 13.16 -21.50
C LYS A 13 8.85 12.13 -21.06
N THR A 14 8.94 10.91 -21.60
CA THR A 14 8.02 9.82 -21.25
C THR A 14 8.29 9.32 -19.83
N ILE A 15 9.56 9.14 -19.47
CA ILE A 15 9.99 8.77 -18.12
C ILE A 15 9.54 9.82 -17.10
N ASP A 16 9.83 11.10 -17.36
CA ASP A 16 9.42 12.20 -16.49
C ASP A 16 7.89 12.26 -16.28
N ALA A 17 7.12 11.96 -17.33
CA ALA A 17 5.67 11.96 -17.26
C ALA A 17 5.14 10.80 -16.40
N ILE A 18 5.78 9.62 -16.47
CA ILE A 18 5.47 8.44 -15.66
C ILE A 18 5.76 8.73 -14.19
N ASP A 19 6.94 9.27 -13.88
CA ASP A 19 7.34 9.57 -12.50
C ASP A 19 6.41 10.58 -11.86
N ARG A 20 6.08 11.67 -12.59
CA ARG A 20 5.09 12.64 -12.11
C ARG A 20 3.70 12.03 -11.95
N LYS A 21 3.31 11.06 -12.77
CA LYS A 21 2.01 10.36 -12.63
C LYS A 21 2.00 9.53 -11.35
N ARG A 22 3.04 8.73 -11.12
CA ARG A 22 3.18 7.91 -9.90
C ARG A 22 3.20 8.76 -8.64
N GLU A 23 3.92 9.88 -8.68
CA GLU A 23 3.99 10.80 -7.55
C GLU A 23 2.64 11.48 -7.25
N ARG A 24 1.89 11.87 -8.29
CA ARG A 24 0.52 12.38 -8.11
C ARG A 24 -0.41 11.32 -7.54
N GLU A 25 -0.33 10.09 -8.06
CA GLU A 25 -1.11 8.97 -7.58
C GLU A 25 -0.82 8.65 -6.11
N ARG A 26 0.47 8.59 -5.74
CA ARG A 26 0.92 8.40 -4.36
C ARG A 26 0.32 9.46 -3.43
N ARG A 27 0.48 10.75 -3.73
CA ARG A 27 -0.06 11.83 -2.90
C ARG A 27 -1.57 11.78 -2.76
N TYR A 28 -2.26 11.51 -3.87
CA TYR A 28 -3.72 11.35 -3.85
C TYR A 28 -4.11 10.19 -2.94
N MET A 29 -3.48 9.03 -3.12
CA MET A 29 -3.73 7.83 -2.34
C MET A 29 -3.47 8.04 -0.85
N LEU A 30 -2.39 8.73 -0.47
CA LEU A 30 -2.07 9.02 0.93
C LEU A 30 -3.14 9.91 1.59
N SER A 31 -3.60 10.96 0.89
CA SER A 31 -4.71 11.78 1.39
C SER A 31 -5.97 10.95 1.57
N ARG A 32 -6.34 10.15 0.56
CA ARG A 32 -7.55 9.31 0.63
C ARG A 32 -7.45 8.25 1.72
N ALA A 33 -6.28 7.66 1.94
CA ALA A 33 -6.04 6.70 3.02
C ALA A 33 -6.29 7.35 4.39
N ARG A 34 -5.70 8.53 4.65
CA ARG A 34 -5.91 9.28 5.90
C ARG A 34 -7.38 9.69 6.08
N ASP A 35 -7.98 10.29 5.06
CA ASP A 35 -9.31 10.89 5.15
C ASP A 35 -10.41 9.82 5.33
N ASN A 36 -10.14 8.56 4.94
CA ASN A 36 -11.08 7.43 5.05
C ASN A 36 -10.55 6.32 5.98
N ALA A 37 -9.60 6.64 6.88
CA ALA A 37 -8.85 5.64 7.64
C ALA A 37 -9.73 4.65 8.42
N GLU A 38 -10.79 5.12 9.08
CA GLU A 38 -11.70 4.27 9.87
C GLU A 38 -12.48 3.28 9.00
N GLU A 39 -13.02 3.76 7.87
CA GLU A 39 -13.77 2.93 6.93
C GLU A 39 -12.85 1.90 6.26
N LEU A 40 -11.66 2.33 5.85
CA LEU A 40 -10.66 1.47 5.23
C LEU A 40 -10.12 0.43 6.22
N ALA A 41 -9.81 0.82 7.46
CA ALA A 41 -9.38 -0.11 8.50
C ALA A 41 -10.44 -1.17 8.77
N THR A 42 -11.71 -0.77 8.87
CA THR A 42 -12.82 -1.71 9.03
C THR A 42 -12.87 -2.72 7.89
N ARG A 43 -12.79 -2.26 6.63
CA ARG A 43 -12.81 -3.14 5.46
C ARG A 43 -11.58 -4.02 5.33
N LEU A 44 -10.40 -3.49 5.67
CA LEU A 44 -9.14 -4.24 5.66
C LEU A 44 -9.20 -5.36 6.69
N VAL A 45 -9.51 -5.06 7.94
CA VAL A 45 -9.59 -6.09 9.00
C VAL A 45 -10.65 -7.13 8.68
N GLN A 46 -11.83 -6.72 8.20
CA GLN A 46 -12.84 -7.66 7.76
C GLN A 46 -12.32 -8.57 6.64
N ARG A 47 -11.67 -8.00 5.61
CA ARG A 47 -11.09 -8.79 4.52
C ARG A 47 -10.03 -9.77 5.01
N LEU A 48 -9.14 -9.34 5.91
CA LEU A 48 -8.08 -10.20 6.44
C LEU A 48 -8.64 -11.36 7.27
N LEU A 49 -9.73 -11.15 8.01
CA LEU A 49 -10.43 -12.20 8.75
C LEU A 49 -11.17 -13.16 7.80
N ASP A 50 -11.90 -12.64 6.81
CA ASP A 50 -12.66 -13.45 5.86
C ASP A 50 -11.74 -14.39 5.05
N GLU A 51 -10.57 -13.90 4.63
CA GLU A 51 -9.56 -14.68 3.90
C GLU A 51 -8.66 -15.51 4.82
N HIS A 52 -8.91 -15.51 6.14
CA HIS A 52 -8.12 -16.22 7.16
C HIS A 52 -6.62 -15.86 7.15
N ILE A 53 -6.31 -14.60 6.82
CA ILE A 53 -4.95 -14.06 6.81
C ILE A 53 -4.51 -13.64 8.22
N ILE A 54 -5.44 -13.24 9.08
CA ILE A 54 -5.14 -12.95 10.48
C ILE A 54 -6.07 -13.71 11.41
N GLU A 55 -5.55 -14.09 12.57
CA GLU A 55 -6.35 -14.50 13.71
C GLU A 55 -6.10 -13.54 14.88
N THR A 56 -7.16 -13.06 15.52
CA THR A 56 -7.05 -12.04 16.57
C THR A 56 -8.01 -12.32 17.72
N GLN A 57 -7.65 -11.81 18.91
CA GLN A 57 -8.53 -11.79 20.08
C GLN A 57 -9.36 -10.49 20.16
N SER A 58 -9.13 -9.51 19.28
CA SER A 58 -9.85 -8.23 19.30
C SER A 58 -9.82 -7.51 17.96
N ASP A 59 -10.87 -7.70 17.16
CA ASP A 59 -11.09 -7.00 15.89
C ASP A 59 -11.10 -5.48 16.05
N GLN A 60 -11.55 -4.98 17.20
CA GLN A 60 -11.54 -3.54 17.48
C GLN A 60 -10.11 -3.02 17.60
N ALA A 61 -9.25 -3.67 18.37
CA ALA A 61 -7.87 -3.24 18.56
C ALA A 61 -7.09 -3.24 17.23
N ILE A 62 -7.30 -4.26 16.39
CA ILE A 62 -6.65 -4.33 15.08
C ILE A 62 -7.17 -3.24 14.14
N ARG A 63 -8.47 -2.91 14.19
CA ARG A 63 -9.02 -1.79 13.40
C ARG A 63 -8.44 -0.45 13.84
N GLU A 64 -8.30 -0.21 15.15
CA GLU A 64 -7.67 1.00 15.69
C GLU A 64 -6.21 1.11 15.26
N ALA A 65 -5.43 0.02 15.36
CA ALA A 65 -4.04 -0.03 14.91
C ALA A 65 -3.90 0.25 13.41
N MET A 66 -4.74 -0.40 12.58
CA MET A 66 -4.76 -0.21 11.13
C MET A 66 -5.17 1.22 10.75
N ALA A 67 -6.17 1.80 11.43
CA ALA A 67 -6.59 3.18 11.18
C ALA A 67 -5.48 4.19 11.53
N ASN A 68 -4.77 3.96 12.64
CA ASN A 68 -3.62 4.78 13.02
C ASN A 68 -2.52 4.72 11.96
N GLN A 69 -2.26 3.52 11.43
CA GLN A 69 -1.27 3.36 10.38
C GLN A 69 -1.69 4.04 9.08
N LEU A 70 -2.95 3.92 8.68
CA LEU A 70 -3.47 4.62 7.50
C LEU A 70 -3.36 6.15 7.61
N ARG A 71 -3.48 6.69 8.83
CA ARG A 71 -3.35 8.14 9.11
C ARG A 71 -1.90 8.61 9.06
N SER A 72 -0.97 7.83 9.62
CA SER A 72 0.43 8.24 9.80
C SER A 72 1.23 8.21 8.50
N MET A 73 0.84 7.39 7.52
CA MET A 73 1.60 7.23 6.26
C MET A 73 1.83 8.54 5.49
N ILE A 74 0.91 9.51 5.57
CA ILE A 74 1.06 10.77 4.83
C ILE A 74 2.21 11.64 5.37
N ASP A 75 2.52 11.49 6.66
CA ASP A 75 3.57 12.25 7.35
C ASP A 75 4.93 11.53 7.29
N MET A 76 4.97 10.33 6.70
CA MET A 76 6.18 9.53 6.58
C MET A 76 7.12 10.09 5.50
N GLU A 77 8.41 10.12 5.81
CA GLU A 77 9.43 10.49 4.83
C GLU A 77 9.46 9.49 3.67
N GLU A 78 9.78 9.99 2.48
CA GLU A 78 9.84 9.13 1.29
C GLU A 78 10.85 7.98 1.47
N PHE A 79 12.00 8.27 2.08
CA PHE A 79 13.01 7.27 2.37
C PHE A 79 12.49 6.15 3.26
N ASP A 80 11.83 6.48 4.38
CA ASP A 80 11.28 5.50 5.32
C ASP A 80 10.23 4.61 4.64
N MET A 81 9.37 5.22 3.82
CA MET A 81 8.36 4.46 3.08
C MET A 81 8.99 3.50 2.08
N GLN A 82 10.03 3.94 1.35
CA GLN A 82 10.75 3.09 0.40
C GLN A 82 11.55 1.98 1.12
N PHE A 83 12.15 2.31 2.26
CA PHE A 83 12.89 1.36 3.08
C PHE A 83 11.97 0.27 3.61
N LYS A 84 10.80 0.65 4.15
CA LYS A 84 9.79 -0.28 4.65
C LYS A 84 9.37 -1.27 3.56
N ILE A 85 9.01 -0.81 2.36
CA ILE A 85 8.54 -1.71 1.28
C ILE A 85 9.66 -2.44 0.54
N ALA A 86 10.93 -2.15 0.82
CA ALA A 86 12.07 -2.69 0.08
C ALA A 86 12.08 -4.23 -0.04
N PRO A 87 11.68 -5.02 0.98
CA PRO A 87 11.66 -6.48 0.92
C PRO A 87 10.67 -7.03 -0.12
N ILE A 88 9.51 -6.40 -0.27
CA ILE A 88 8.40 -6.87 -1.12
C ILE A 88 8.16 -5.99 -2.36
N ARG A 89 9.09 -5.08 -2.71
CA ARG A 89 8.88 -4.10 -3.79
C ARG A 89 8.61 -4.74 -5.16
N THR A 90 9.09 -5.96 -5.38
CA THR A 90 8.97 -6.72 -6.64
C THR A 90 7.88 -7.78 -6.59
N LEU A 91 6.99 -7.73 -5.59
CA LEU A 91 5.95 -8.73 -5.37
C LEU A 91 4.96 -8.83 -6.54
N THR A 92 4.73 -7.74 -7.27
CA THR A 92 3.91 -7.71 -8.49
C THR A 92 4.44 -6.66 -9.50
N GLN A 93 3.95 -6.70 -10.74
CA GLN A 93 4.48 -5.88 -11.84
C GLN A 93 4.13 -4.38 -11.75
N ASP A 94 2.94 -4.03 -11.28
CA ASP A 94 2.51 -2.64 -11.05
C ASP A 94 1.88 -2.51 -9.66
N PRO A 95 2.70 -2.54 -8.60
CA PRO A 95 2.18 -2.54 -7.24
C PRO A 95 1.59 -1.18 -6.88
N ASN A 96 0.49 -1.21 -6.15
CA ASN A 96 0.02 -0.05 -5.40
C ASN A 96 0.94 0.14 -4.18
N LEU A 97 1.64 1.26 -4.15
CA LEU A 97 2.66 1.54 -3.13
C LEU A 97 2.09 1.55 -1.71
N ILE A 98 0.85 2.03 -1.52
CA ILE A 98 0.19 1.99 -0.21
C ILE A 98 -0.19 0.56 0.15
N SER A 99 -0.64 -0.24 -0.82
CA SER A 99 -0.92 -1.67 -0.58
C SER A 99 0.34 -2.42 -0.18
N LEU A 100 1.49 -2.16 -0.82
CA LEU A 100 2.78 -2.72 -0.38
C LEU A 100 3.11 -2.29 1.05
N TYR A 101 2.95 -1.02 1.39
CA TYR A 101 3.25 -0.54 2.73
C TYR A 101 2.39 -1.23 3.80
N ILE A 102 1.08 -1.31 3.58
CA ILE A 102 0.17 -2.01 4.52
C ILE A 102 0.46 -3.51 4.56
N THR A 103 0.82 -4.13 3.44
CA THR A 103 1.25 -5.54 3.40
C THR A 103 2.46 -5.75 4.30
N GLN A 104 3.50 -4.90 4.14
CA GLN A 104 4.70 -4.97 4.98
C GLN A 104 4.36 -4.75 6.46
N TYR A 105 3.50 -3.76 6.76
CA TYR A 105 3.04 -3.52 8.12
C TYR A 105 2.37 -4.75 8.74
N ILE A 106 1.54 -5.47 7.97
CA ILE A 106 0.87 -6.68 8.46
C ILE A 106 1.88 -7.78 8.78
N ILE A 107 2.81 -8.06 7.86
CA ILE A 107 3.76 -9.19 8.00
C ILE A 107 4.89 -8.92 8.99
N GLU A 108 5.25 -7.66 9.23
CA GLU A 108 6.42 -7.29 10.05
C GLU A 108 6.03 -6.70 11.40
N ASP A 109 5.03 -5.83 11.46
CA ASP A 109 4.69 -5.09 12.70
C ASP A 109 3.42 -5.62 13.36
N LEU A 110 2.38 -5.90 12.57
CA LEU A 110 1.09 -6.33 13.10
C LEU A 110 1.17 -7.71 13.72
N ILE A 111 2.01 -8.60 13.17
CA ILE A 111 2.28 -9.93 13.74
C ILE A 111 2.78 -9.85 15.20
N GLU A 112 3.45 -8.77 15.59
CA GLU A 112 3.92 -8.54 16.96
C GLU A 112 2.87 -7.88 17.86
N HIS A 113 1.72 -7.49 17.32
CA HIS A 113 0.69 -6.80 18.09
C HIS A 113 0.08 -7.75 19.16
N PRO A 114 -0.06 -7.33 20.44
CA PRO A 114 -0.50 -8.22 21.53
C PRO A 114 -1.89 -8.85 21.39
N LYS A 115 -2.69 -8.38 20.44
CA LYS A 115 -4.02 -8.91 20.13
C LYS A 115 -4.04 -9.82 18.89
N ILE A 116 -2.95 -9.91 18.14
CA ILE A 116 -2.80 -10.91 17.08
C ILE A 116 -2.42 -12.24 17.72
N GLN A 117 -3.09 -13.29 17.28
CA GLN A 117 -2.75 -14.67 17.61
C GLN A 117 -1.79 -15.23 16.57
N ASP A 118 -2.10 -15.01 15.29
CA ASP A 118 -1.26 -15.45 14.17
C ASP A 118 -1.55 -14.66 12.88
N VAL A 119 -0.61 -14.69 11.94
CA VAL A 119 -0.72 -14.14 10.59
C VAL A 119 -0.35 -15.23 9.58
N PHE A 120 -1.24 -15.51 8.64
CA PHE A 120 -1.15 -16.58 7.65
C PHE A 120 -1.10 -16.06 6.21
N GLY A 121 -0.72 -16.94 5.29
CA GLY A 121 -0.62 -16.66 3.85
C GLY A 121 0.80 -16.25 3.44
N ASP A 122 1.05 -16.28 2.13
CA ASP A 122 2.27 -15.71 1.57
C ASP A 122 2.13 -14.20 1.33
N ASP A 123 3.25 -13.51 1.11
CA ASP A 123 3.25 -12.06 0.88
C ASP A 123 2.28 -11.63 -0.24
N LEU A 124 2.13 -12.46 -1.28
CA LEU A 124 1.28 -12.17 -2.43
C LEU A 124 -0.21 -12.28 -2.09
N ASP A 125 -0.59 -13.26 -1.27
CA ASP A 125 -1.95 -13.42 -0.76
C ASP A 125 -2.34 -12.27 0.15
N VAL A 126 -1.46 -11.88 1.09
CA VAL A 126 -1.66 -10.68 1.94
C VAL A 126 -1.81 -9.43 1.08
N TYR A 127 -0.92 -9.24 0.11
CA TYR A 127 -0.99 -8.09 -0.81
C TYR A 127 -2.30 -8.06 -1.60
N ARG A 128 -2.76 -9.20 -2.14
CA ARG A 128 -4.00 -9.28 -2.91
C ARG A 128 -5.21 -8.92 -2.05
N ALA A 129 -5.26 -9.40 -0.82
CA ALA A 129 -6.33 -9.07 0.12
C ALA A 129 -6.35 -7.57 0.42
N VAL A 130 -5.19 -6.98 0.75
CA VAL A 130 -5.05 -5.54 1.01
C VAL A 130 -5.42 -4.71 -0.23
N ASP A 131 -4.88 -5.05 -1.40
CA ASP A 131 -5.10 -4.29 -2.63
C ASP A 131 -6.55 -4.39 -3.13
N SER A 132 -7.26 -5.49 -2.85
CA SER A 132 -8.70 -5.60 -3.15
C SER A 132 -9.57 -4.52 -2.47
N VAL A 133 -9.07 -3.97 -1.35
CA VAL A 133 -9.69 -2.88 -0.61
C VAL A 133 -9.14 -1.53 -1.08
N LEU A 134 -7.82 -1.37 -1.11
CA LEU A 134 -7.18 -0.07 -1.37
C LEU A 134 -7.20 0.34 -2.85
N SER A 135 -7.23 -0.59 -3.80
CA SER A 135 -7.37 -0.28 -5.23
C SER A 135 -8.65 0.51 -5.54
N ARG A 136 -9.69 0.42 -4.69
CA ARG A 136 -10.96 1.15 -4.88
C ARG A 136 -10.83 2.65 -4.71
N ILE A 137 -9.82 3.11 -3.96
CA ILE A 137 -9.52 4.54 -3.81
C ILE A 137 -8.44 5.02 -4.80
N ARG A 138 -7.85 4.11 -5.61
CA ARG A 138 -6.84 4.44 -6.62
C ARG A 138 -7.44 5.30 -7.73
N PRO A 139 -6.81 6.44 -8.10
CA PRO A 139 -7.31 7.25 -9.20
C PRO A 139 -7.14 6.46 -10.51
N ARG A 140 -8.18 6.49 -11.35
CA ARG A 140 -8.19 5.80 -12.65
C ARG A 140 -7.47 6.61 -13.73
#